data_AF-A0A7S1TUP8-F1
#
_entry.id   AF-A0A7S1TUP8-F1
#
_cell.length_a   1.000
_cell.length_b   1.000
_cell.length_c   1.000
_cell.angle_alpha   90.00
_cell.angle_beta   90.00
_cell.angle_gamma   90.00
#
_symmetry.space_group_name_H-M   'P 1'
#
loop_
_entity.id
_entity.type
_entity.pdbx_description
1 polymer ?
#
loop_
_entity_poly.entity_id
_entity_poly.type
_entity_poly.pdbx_seq_one_letter_code
_entity_poly.pdbx_strand_id
1 'polypeptide(L)'
;MMLRPGAAQCGDAALVITDTAHALDVSLAEEAQICTWIFEPDAAQISRVELVLKSVFMSASELHIYGHSQVASSETIEWSCVSCGRSLPPPIRSVSGFRLVYISSYRQGFTRAFEADLFTVHGGVGADGPITQELLVPYAQLSAPNPGGVLPAGLDWTWAVTVPDDIISPTVLILEDYNITSCDATLEVHEGLPGATGALIKSWCGADVDAEDFLWVSTNSTTFTVRVSVPGAADVPGGFTVSYRADTDLYGCGGVSEGLELRGLSNAFTDGSASVNPLRSGETCEWVIEPIEDDGAEVRVHLSRLSMKEGSSIQIYDGATDEGALLWDCSGCGQIAPPVLHSSAGRMFVRFESNIVQSAEYLGFEVKYYTIPAARESYG
;
A
#
# COMPACT_ATOMS: atom_id res chain seq x y z
N MET A 1 16.21 -15.36 13.32
CA MET A 1 16.56 -15.11 14.74
C MET A 1 16.61 -13.59 14.92
N MET A 2 15.49 -12.96 15.28
CA MET A 2 15.42 -11.51 15.44
C MET A 2 16.25 -11.08 16.66
N LEU A 3 17.24 -10.23 16.44
CA LEU A 3 18.02 -9.58 17.51
C LEU A 3 17.06 -8.74 18.35
N ARG A 4 17.15 -8.85 19.68
CA ARG A 4 16.39 -7.97 20.59
C ARG A 4 16.82 -6.51 20.34
N PRO A 5 15.88 -5.56 20.28
CA PRO A 5 16.20 -4.17 19.97
C PRO A 5 17.01 -3.56 21.12
N GLY A 6 18.13 -2.94 20.79
CA GLY A 6 18.70 -1.90 21.65
C GLY A 6 17.80 -0.67 21.56
N ALA A 7 17.40 -0.10 22.68
CA ALA A 7 16.67 1.17 22.67
C ALA A 7 17.50 2.21 21.90
N ALA A 8 16.97 2.76 20.82
CA ALA A 8 17.64 3.81 20.08
C ALA A 8 17.82 5.04 20.99
N GLN A 9 19.05 5.52 21.15
CA GLN A 9 19.32 6.76 21.86
C GLN A 9 19.15 7.93 20.90
N CYS A 10 18.15 8.77 21.16
CA CYS A 10 18.02 10.05 20.48
C CYS A 10 19.11 11.02 20.96
N GLY A 11 19.75 11.73 20.04
CA GLY A 11 20.83 12.68 20.30
C GLY A 11 21.26 13.40 19.02
N ASP A 12 22.30 14.25 19.12
CA ASP A 12 22.75 15.12 18.01
C ASP A 12 23.33 14.35 16.81
N ALA A 13 23.68 13.08 16.98
CA ALA A 13 24.25 12.24 15.93
C ALA A 13 23.23 11.22 15.43
N ALA A 14 23.12 11.08 14.12
CA ALA A 14 22.26 10.09 13.51
C ALA A 14 22.79 8.66 13.75
N LEU A 15 21.91 7.72 14.05
CA LEU A 15 22.24 6.31 14.14
C LEU A 15 22.28 5.70 12.73
N VAL A 16 23.42 5.15 12.33
CA VAL A 16 23.57 4.48 11.03
C VAL A 16 23.21 3.00 11.16
N ILE A 17 22.26 2.53 10.35
CA ILE A 17 21.80 1.15 10.30
C ILE A 17 22.25 0.54 8.98
N THR A 18 23.03 -0.53 9.06
CA THR A 18 23.59 -1.27 7.90
C THR A 18 23.01 -2.67 7.76
N ASP A 19 22.20 -3.12 8.71
CA ASP A 19 21.60 -4.45 8.71
C ASP A 19 20.43 -4.55 7.71
N THR A 20 20.17 -5.76 7.23
CA THR A 20 19.12 -6.06 6.22
C THR A 20 17.71 -6.22 6.81
N ALA A 21 17.63 -6.45 8.11
CA ALA A 21 16.38 -6.43 8.86
C ALA A 21 16.62 -5.81 10.22
N HIS A 22 15.85 -4.79 10.56
CA HIS A 22 16.00 -4.10 11.84
C HIS A 22 14.64 -3.69 12.39
N ALA A 23 14.40 -4.00 13.66
CA ALA A 23 13.25 -3.51 14.39
C ALA A 23 13.61 -2.19 15.09
N LEU A 24 12.83 -1.15 14.84
CA LEU A 24 12.94 0.17 15.43
C LEU A 24 11.83 0.33 16.47
N ASP A 25 12.19 0.42 17.75
CA ASP A 25 11.28 0.82 18.83
C ASP A 25 11.70 2.22 19.30
N VAL A 26 10.91 3.23 18.95
CA VAL A 26 11.24 4.63 19.19
C VAL A 26 10.29 5.25 20.20
N SER A 27 10.86 5.82 21.27
CA SER A 27 10.12 6.59 22.25
C SER A 27 10.74 7.96 22.45
N LEU A 28 9.90 9.00 22.35
CA LEU A 28 10.27 10.37 22.68
C LEU A 28 9.95 10.60 24.15
N ALA A 29 10.97 10.98 24.92
CA ALA A 29 10.87 11.24 26.37
C ALA A 29 10.86 12.74 26.69
N GLU A 30 11.41 13.58 25.80
CA GLU A 30 11.63 15.02 26.03
C GLU A 30 10.95 15.88 24.95
N GLU A 31 10.69 17.15 25.29
CA GLU A 31 10.24 18.18 24.35
C GLU A 31 11.42 18.63 23.48
N ALA A 32 11.16 18.91 22.20
CA ALA A 32 12.18 19.25 21.21
C ALA A 32 13.24 18.13 21.03
N GLN A 33 12.91 16.90 21.40
CA GLN A 33 13.77 15.75 21.15
C GLN A 33 13.71 15.40 19.68
N ILE A 34 14.89 15.38 19.06
CA ILE A 34 15.08 14.96 17.67
C ILE A 34 15.80 13.62 17.68
N CYS A 35 15.31 12.70 16.87
CA CYS A 35 15.99 11.44 16.61
C CYS A 35 16.13 11.27 15.11
N THR A 36 17.30 10.81 14.68
CA THR A 36 17.61 10.66 13.27
C THR A 36 18.28 9.32 13.05
N TRP A 37 17.77 8.58 12.08
CA TRP A 37 18.34 7.31 11.64
C TRP A 37 18.73 7.42 10.18
N ILE A 38 19.95 7.01 9.87
CA ILE A 38 20.41 6.89 8.50
C ILE A 38 20.46 5.41 8.16
N PHE A 39 19.79 5.02 7.09
CA PHE A 39 19.81 3.65 6.60
C PHE A 39 20.81 3.60 5.43
N GLU A 40 21.89 2.84 5.62
CA GLU A 40 22.90 2.60 4.58
C GLU A 40 23.13 1.09 4.41
N PRO A 41 22.09 0.34 4.02
CA PRO A 41 22.27 -1.08 3.70
C PRO A 41 23.23 -1.23 2.50
N ASP A 42 24.00 -2.32 2.44
CA ASP A 42 25.04 -2.50 1.42
C ASP A 42 24.46 -2.43 0.00
N ALA A 43 24.79 -1.35 -0.71
CA ALA A 43 24.17 -0.94 -1.97
C ALA A 43 24.38 -1.94 -3.11
N ALA A 44 25.34 -2.86 -2.99
CA ALA A 44 25.65 -3.80 -4.06
C ALA A 44 24.53 -4.83 -4.32
N GLN A 45 23.57 -5.01 -3.40
CA GLN A 45 22.60 -6.11 -3.49
C GLN A 45 21.14 -5.75 -3.22
N ILE A 46 20.79 -4.48 -3.07
CA ILE A 46 19.42 -4.06 -2.70
C ILE A 46 18.62 -3.70 -3.93
N SER A 47 17.41 -4.23 -4.04
CA SER A 47 16.44 -3.77 -5.03
C SER A 47 15.43 -2.77 -4.46
N ARG A 48 15.05 -2.91 -3.17
CA ARG A 48 14.09 -2.03 -2.51
C ARG A 48 14.30 -2.03 -0.99
N VAL A 49 13.98 -0.91 -0.34
CA VAL A 49 13.79 -0.87 1.11
C VAL A 49 12.32 -0.56 1.41
N GLU A 50 11.77 -1.26 2.38
CA GLU A 50 10.39 -1.14 2.82
C GLU A 50 10.34 -0.95 4.33
N LEU A 51 9.62 0.07 4.78
CA LEU A 51 9.37 0.36 6.19
C LEU A 51 7.92 0.02 6.51
N VAL A 52 7.73 -0.87 7.49
CA VAL A 52 6.40 -1.27 7.98
C VAL A 52 6.24 -0.74 9.40
N LEU A 53 5.32 0.20 9.60
CA LEU A 53 4.95 0.66 10.93
C LEU A 53 4.03 -0.39 11.58
N LYS A 54 4.41 -0.89 12.76
CA LYS A 54 3.60 -1.78 13.59
C LYS A 54 2.71 -1.03 14.57
N SER A 55 3.20 0.09 15.06
CA SER A 55 2.43 1.03 15.87
C SER A 55 2.90 2.44 15.60
N VAL A 56 1.97 3.39 15.62
CA VAL A 56 2.28 4.81 15.56
C VAL A 56 1.40 5.52 16.57
N PHE A 57 1.99 6.43 17.33
CA PHE A 57 1.27 7.28 18.27
C PHE A 57 1.87 8.66 18.26
N MET A 58 1.45 9.45 17.26
CA MET A 58 1.97 10.79 17.05
C MET A 58 0.95 11.83 17.47
N SER A 59 1.19 12.43 18.63
CA SER A 59 0.50 13.61 19.13
C SER A 59 1.53 14.72 19.31
N ALA A 60 1.31 15.90 18.71
CA ALA A 60 2.24 17.04 18.78
C ALA A 60 3.70 16.71 18.39
N SER A 61 3.86 15.81 17.42
CA SER A 61 5.13 15.34 16.88
C SER A 61 5.02 15.20 15.37
N GLU A 62 6.17 15.16 14.71
CA GLU A 62 6.28 14.90 13.27
C GLU A 62 7.27 13.78 12.99
N LEU A 63 6.96 12.96 12.00
CA LEU A 63 7.82 11.91 11.47
C LEU A 63 7.93 12.14 9.98
N HIS A 64 9.17 12.25 9.51
CA HIS A 64 9.50 12.48 8.11
C HIS A 64 10.43 11.37 7.64
N ILE A 65 10.15 10.83 6.46
CA ILE A 65 10.93 9.79 5.81
C ILE A 65 11.41 10.33 4.47
N TYR A 66 12.72 10.21 4.25
CA TYR A 66 13.38 10.72 3.06
C TYR A 66 14.07 9.60 2.28
N GLY A 67 14.03 9.72 0.95
CA GLY A 67 14.76 8.83 0.03
C GLY A 67 16.26 9.11 -0.08
N HIS A 68 16.78 10.13 0.63
CA HIS A 68 18.16 10.61 0.52
C HIS A 68 18.79 10.95 1.89
N SER A 69 20.12 11.06 1.94
CA SER A 69 20.93 11.03 3.17
C SER A 69 21.14 12.38 3.85
N GLN A 70 20.54 13.47 3.37
CA GLN A 70 20.73 14.81 3.91
C GLN A 70 19.36 15.44 4.23
N VAL A 71 19.24 16.13 5.37
CA VAL A 71 18.08 17.00 5.62
C VAL A 71 18.30 18.31 4.88
N ALA A 72 18.14 18.35 3.56
CA ALA A 72 18.14 19.61 2.80
C ALA A 72 16.71 20.06 2.48
N SER A 73 16.45 21.36 2.56
CA SER A 73 15.13 22.01 2.43
C SER A 73 14.48 21.91 1.04
N SER A 74 15.01 21.09 0.14
CA SER A 74 14.54 20.92 -1.23
C SER A 74 14.42 19.44 -1.65
N GLU A 75 14.46 18.51 -0.71
CA GLU A 75 14.44 17.07 -0.99
C GLU A 75 13.03 16.48 -0.96
N THR A 76 12.80 15.45 -1.76
CA THR A 76 11.53 14.71 -1.84
C THR A 76 11.30 13.93 -0.55
N ILE A 77 10.40 14.46 0.28
CA ILE A 77 9.80 13.72 1.39
C ILE A 77 9.03 12.55 0.77
N GLU A 78 9.42 11.32 1.09
CA GLU A 78 8.72 10.10 0.63
C GLU A 78 7.43 9.91 1.43
N TRP A 79 7.47 10.27 2.71
CA TRP A 79 6.30 10.30 3.57
C TRP A 79 6.51 11.23 4.75
N SER A 80 5.45 11.94 5.14
CA SER A 80 5.44 12.70 6.39
C SER A 80 4.13 12.52 7.13
N CYS A 81 4.24 12.49 8.45
CA CYS A 81 3.10 12.55 9.35
C CYS A 81 3.36 13.66 10.37
N VAL A 82 2.43 14.61 10.47
CA VAL A 82 2.41 15.60 11.55
C VAL A 82 1.18 15.35 12.39
N SER A 83 1.37 14.84 13.60
CA SER A 83 0.29 14.50 14.54
C SER A 83 -0.79 13.58 13.94
N CYS A 84 -0.41 12.59 13.12
CA CYS A 84 -1.35 11.64 12.48
C CYS A 84 -2.01 10.64 13.46
N GLY A 85 -1.79 10.78 14.77
CA GLY A 85 -2.44 9.96 15.78
C GLY A 85 -2.00 8.50 15.71
N ARG A 86 -2.97 7.59 15.50
CA ARG A 86 -2.78 6.12 15.52
C ARG A 86 -2.97 5.44 14.17
N SER A 87 -3.30 6.20 13.12
CA SER A 87 -3.56 5.61 11.82
C SER A 87 -2.25 5.12 11.22
N LEU A 88 -2.17 3.82 10.92
CA LEU A 88 -0.98 3.22 10.35
C LEU A 88 -0.98 3.38 8.83
N PRO A 89 0.04 4.03 8.24
CA PRO A 89 0.20 4.06 6.81
C PRO A 89 0.47 2.65 6.26
N PRO A 90 0.08 2.37 5.00
CA PRO A 90 0.60 1.22 4.25
C PRO A 90 2.13 1.17 4.27
N PRO A 91 2.74 0.01 3.96
CA PRO A 91 4.19 -0.10 3.84
C PRO A 91 4.79 0.99 2.96
N ILE A 92 5.75 1.72 3.51
CA ILE A 92 6.39 2.83 2.83
C ILE A 92 7.58 2.25 2.08
N ARG A 93 7.66 2.52 0.78
CA ARG A 93 8.69 1.96 -0.09
C ARG A 93 9.59 3.05 -0.61
N SER A 94 10.90 2.82 -0.57
CA SER A 94 11.85 3.71 -1.21
C SER A 94 12.38 3.08 -2.51
N VAL A 95 12.32 3.87 -3.58
CA VAL A 95 12.90 3.55 -4.89
C VAL A 95 14.42 3.77 -4.95
N SER A 96 14.98 4.66 -4.12
CA SER A 96 16.42 4.98 -4.05
C SER A 96 17.14 4.34 -2.86
N GLY A 97 16.39 3.60 -2.03
CA GLY A 97 16.78 3.19 -0.68
C GLY A 97 16.51 4.30 0.33
N PHE A 98 15.86 3.98 1.46
CA PHE A 98 15.72 4.96 2.55
C PHE A 98 17.10 5.34 3.04
N ARG A 99 17.30 6.62 3.30
CA ARG A 99 18.56 7.11 3.85
C ARG A 99 18.38 7.99 5.06
N LEU A 100 17.15 8.44 5.34
CA LEU A 100 16.88 9.20 6.55
C LEU A 100 15.46 8.98 7.07
N VAL A 101 15.35 8.58 8.34
CA VAL A 101 14.12 8.71 9.13
C VAL A 101 14.38 9.75 10.21
N TYR A 102 13.51 10.75 10.26
CA TYR A 102 13.62 11.90 11.14
C TYR A 102 12.34 12.03 11.96
N ILE A 103 12.47 12.21 13.27
CA ILE A 103 11.35 12.48 14.15
C ILE A 103 11.65 13.67 15.06
N SER A 104 10.65 14.52 15.29
CA SER A 104 10.74 15.64 16.23
C SER A 104 9.47 15.79 17.08
N SER A 105 9.62 16.28 18.32
CA SER A 105 8.52 16.58 19.24
C SER A 105 8.43 18.09 19.51
N TYR A 106 7.20 18.63 19.62
CA TYR A 106 6.98 20.07 19.78
C TYR A 106 6.41 20.52 21.14
N ARG A 107 6.01 19.59 22.03
CA ARG A 107 5.48 19.89 23.38
C ARG A 107 5.82 18.79 24.40
N GLN A 108 5.81 19.11 25.70
CA GLN A 108 5.95 18.12 26.79
C GLN A 108 4.68 17.28 27.02
N GLY A 109 4.86 15.95 27.18
CA GLY A 109 3.88 15.03 27.76
C GLY A 109 3.52 13.78 26.93
N PHE A 110 4.30 12.68 27.10
CA PHE A 110 4.08 11.25 26.76
C PHE A 110 3.76 10.86 25.29
N THR A 111 4.05 9.67 24.70
CA THR A 111 4.64 8.33 25.04
C THR A 111 5.07 7.69 23.68
N ARG A 112 5.77 6.52 23.67
CA ARG A 112 6.18 5.69 22.47
C ARG A 112 5.70 6.24 21.12
N ALA A 113 6.62 6.77 20.32
CA ALA A 113 6.26 7.48 19.11
C ALA A 113 5.85 6.51 17.98
N PHE A 114 6.65 5.47 17.74
CA PHE A 114 6.32 4.41 16.81
C PHE A 114 7.14 3.14 17.06
N GLU A 115 6.62 2.02 16.58
CA GLU A 115 7.35 0.78 16.37
C GLU A 115 7.32 0.46 14.88
N ALA A 116 8.46 0.15 14.29
CA ALA A 116 8.57 -0.17 12.88
C ALA A 116 9.53 -1.33 12.65
N ASP A 117 9.22 -2.14 11.64
CA ASP A 117 10.17 -3.07 11.07
C ASP A 117 10.69 -2.49 9.75
N LEU A 118 12.00 -2.53 9.58
CA LEU A 118 12.67 -2.27 8.32
C LEU A 118 12.98 -3.59 7.62
N PHE A 119 12.55 -3.69 6.38
CA PHE A 119 12.86 -4.81 5.48
C PHE A 119 13.64 -4.29 4.28
N THR A 120 14.85 -4.79 4.08
CA THR A 120 15.55 -4.61 2.80
C THR A 120 15.30 -5.84 1.94
N VAL A 121 14.82 -5.63 0.71
CA VAL A 121 14.70 -6.69 -0.29
C VAL A 121 16.01 -6.73 -1.07
N HIS A 122 16.71 -7.86 -0.98
CA HIS A 122 18.01 -8.07 -1.63
C HIS A 122 18.00 -9.19 -2.66
N GLY A 123 19.00 -9.19 -3.54
CA GLY A 123 19.35 -10.27 -4.48
C GLY A 123 19.37 -11.71 -3.91
N GLY A 124 19.51 -11.87 -2.58
CA GLY A 124 19.78 -13.15 -1.92
C GLY A 124 18.68 -13.67 -0.99
N VAL A 125 17.44 -13.15 -1.06
CA VAL A 125 16.35 -13.47 -0.11
C VAL A 125 16.12 -14.99 0.09
N GLY A 126 16.44 -15.83 -0.90
CA GLY A 126 16.30 -17.29 -0.76
C GLY A 126 17.32 -18.00 0.13
N ALA A 127 18.40 -17.35 0.55
CA ALA A 127 19.43 -17.95 1.41
C ALA A 127 19.13 -17.83 2.93
N ASP A 128 18.22 -16.92 3.31
CA ASP A 128 17.99 -16.55 4.71
C ASP A 128 16.90 -17.41 5.40
N GLY A 129 16.35 -18.40 4.68
CA GLY A 129 15.24 -19.24 5.12
C GLY A 129 13.89 -18.54 5.03
N PRO A 130 12.81 -19.13 5.61
CA PRO A 130 11.48 -18.55 5.55
C PRO A 130 11.41 -17.19 6.25
N ILE A 131 10.89 -16.18 5.56
CA ILE A 131 10.69 -14.83 6.07
C ILE A 131 9.19 -14.57 6.23
N THR A 132 8.81 -14.02 7.38
CA THR A 132 7.45 -13.57 7.64
C THR A 132 7.47 -12.07 7.94
N GLN A 133 6.70 -11.30 7.17
CA GLN A 133 6.43 -9.88 7.38
C GLN A 133 5.03 -9.71 7.93
N GLU A 134 4.92 -9.16 9.14
CA GLU A 134 3.63 -8.89 9.78
C GLU A 134 3.08 -7.54 9.32
N LEU A 135 1.82 -7.53 8.87
CA LEU A 135 1.11 -6.33 8.43
C LEU A 135 -0.14 -6.12 9.28
N LEU A 136 -0.17 -5.02 10.02
CA LEU A 136 -1.28 -4.62 10.90
C LEU A 136 -2.09 -3.48 10.29
N VAL A 137 -2.26 -3.50 8.96
CA VAL A 137 -2.87 -2.42 8.18
C VAL A 137 -4.03 -2.96 7.34
N PRO A 138 -5.11 -2.19 7.16
CA PRO A 138 -6.31 -2.62 6.44
C PRO A 138 -6.16 -2.55 4.91
N TYR A 139 -5.10 -1.91 4.43
CA TYR A 139 -4.74 -1.84 3.02
C TYR A 139 -3.23 -1.89 2.88
N ALA A 140 -2.76 -2.67 1.92
CA ALA A 140 -1.40 -2.57 1.41
C ALA A 140 -1.34 -3.08 -0.03
N GLN A 141 -0.39 -2.55 -0.78
CA GLN A 141 0.11 -3.18 -1.99
C GLN A 141 1.31 -4.06 -1.59
N LEU A 142 1.32 -5.30 -2.05
CA LEU A 142 2.35 -6.31 -1.85
C LEU A 142 3.01 -6.54 -3.20
N SER A 143 4.33 -6.55 -3.24
CA SER A 143 5.06 -6.75 -4.49
C SER A 143 6.15 -7.77 -4.27
N ALA A 144 6.34 -8.63 -5.26
CA ALA A 144 7.34 -9.68 -5.26
C ALA A 144 8.72 -9.16 -4.81
N PRO A 145 9.46 -9.93 -4.00
CA PRO A 145 10.86 -9.67 -3.73
C PRO A 145 11.71 -10.17 -4.92
N ASN A 146 11.60 -9.49 -6.08
CA ASN A 146 12.19 -9.91 -7.35
C ASN A 146 13.32 -8.99 -7.85
N PRO A 147 14.47 -8.94 -7.17
CA PRO A 147 15.62 -8.13 -7.59
C PRO A 147 16.03 -8.48 -9.03
N GLY A 148 16.13 -7.46 -9.90
CA GLY A 148 16.48 -7.67 -11.31
C GLY A 148 15.41 -8.40 -12.13
N GLY A 149 14.16 -8.48 -11.64
CA GLY A 149 13.05 -9.11 -12.34
C GLY A 149 13.02 -10.64 -12.23
N VAL A 150 13.73 -11.22 -11.26
CA VAL A 150 13.72 -12.67 -10.98
C VAL A 150 13.41 -12.92 -9.51
N LEU A 151 12.60 -13.96 -9.24
CA LEU A 151 12.37 -14.52 -7.93
C LEU A 151 13.53 -15.46 -7.57
N PRO A 152 14.29 -15.20 -6.48
CA PRO A 152 15.46 -16.02 -6.14
C PRO A 152 15.12 -17.48 -5.79
N ALA A 153 16.01 -18.40 -6.13
CA ALA A 153 15.97 -19.78 -5.69
C ALA A 153 15.95 -19.88 -4.15
N GLY A 154 15.09 -20.75 -3.59
CA GLY A 154 14.93 -20.92 -2.15
C GLY A 154 14.08 -19.83 -1.48
N LEU A 155 13.53 -18.87 -2.23
CA LEU A 155 12.64 -17.85 -1.69
C LEU A 155 11.45 -18.51 -0.98
N ASP A 156 11.19 -18.09 0.26
CA ASP A 156 9.99 -18.42 1.01
C ASP A 156 9.58 -17.20 1.82
N TRP A 157 8.72 -16.37 1.23
CA TRP A 157 8.31 -15.10 1.82
C TRP A 157 6.81 -15.10 2.09
N THR A 158 6.44 -14.74 3.31
CA THR A 158 5.06 -14.69 3.77
C THR A 158 4.71 -13.31 4.31
N TRP A 159 3.68 -12.69 3.77
CA TRP A 159 2.99 -11.56 4.39
C TRP A 159 1.90 -12.10 5.30
N ALA A 160 2.01 -11.88 6.60
CA ALA A 160 1.04 -12.24 7.61
C ALA A 160 0.17 -11.03 7.94
N VAL A 161 -1.05 -10.99 7.40
CA VAL A 161 -1.93 -9.83 7.52
C VAL A 161 -2.90 -10.01 8.66
N THR A 162 -3.01 -8.98 9.50
CA THR A 162 -4.09 -8.82 10.49
C THR A 162 -4.74 -7.47 10.25
N VAL A 163 -6.01 -7.50 9.85
CA VAL A 163 -6.83 -6.31 9.68
C VAL A 163 -7.32 -5.87 11.07
N PRO A 164 -7.09 -4.62 11.49
CA PRO A 164 -7.56 -4.11 12.77
C PRO A 164 -9.08 -4.24 12.91
N ASP A 165 -9.51 -4.87 14.02
CA ASP A 165 -10.89 -5.20 14.33
C ASP A 165 -11.74 -3.96 14.60
N ASP A 166 -12.60 -3.57 13.66
CA ASP A 166 -13.77 -2.75 13.97
C ASP A 166 -15.06 -3.32 13.36
N ILE A 167 -14.98 -3.98 12.20
CA ILE A 167 -16.11 -4.61 11.52
C ILE A 167 -15.57 -5.85 10.77
N ILE A 168 -16.26 -7.00 10.88
CA ILE A 168 -16.00 -8.17 10.02
C ILE A 168 -16.50 -7.81 8.62
N SER A 169 -15.67 -7.08 7.90
CA SER A 169 -15.89 -6.75 6.51
C SER A 169 -15.06 -7.68 5.63
N PRO A 170 -15.59 -8.12 4.48
CA PRO A 170 -14.81 -8.91 3.55
C PRO A 170 -13.56 -8.12 3.15
N THR A 171 -12.39 -8.74 3.33
CA THR A 171 -11.15 -8.24 2.74
C THR A 171 -11.08 -8.76 1.32
N VAL A 172 -10.86 -7.85 0.38
CA VAL A 172 -10.68 -8.18 -1.02
C VAL A 172 -9.20 -8.09 -1.35
N LEU A 173 -8.69 -9.10 -2.05
CA LEU A 173 -7.37 -9.16 -2.64
C LEU A 173 -7.50 -9.09 -4.16
N ILE A 174 -6.61 -8.35 -4.78
CA ILE A 174 -6.64 -8.01 -6.20
C ILE A 174 -5.25 -8.22 -6.75
N LEU A 175 -5.12 -9.12 -7.73
CA LEU A 175 -3.89 -9.29 -8.49
C LEU A 175 -3.80 -8.13 -9.50
N GLU A 176 -2.83 -7.25 -9.31
CA GLU A 176 -2.66 -6.05 -10.12
C GLU A 176 -1.67 -6.28 -11.27
N ASP A 177 -0.62 -7.04 -11.00
CA ASP A 177 0.39 -7.44 -11.99
C ASP A 177 0.83 -8.86 -11.69
N TYR A 178 1.12 -9.62 -12.73
CA TYR A 178 1.63 -10.98 -12.60
C TYR A 178 2.33 -11.41 -13.89
N ASN A 179 3.59 -11.84 -13.76
CA ASN A 179 4.38 -12.31 -14.90
C ASN A 179 5.35 -13.44 -14.53
N ILE A 180 5.06 -14.19 -13.47
CA ILE A 180 5.84 -15.39 -13.13
C ILE A 180 5.78 -16.39 -14.28
N THR A 181 6.92 -16.86 -14.77
CA THR A 181 6.97 -17.66 -16.01
C THR A 181 6.91 -19.18 -15.81
N SER A 182 7.13 -19.68 -14.59
CA SER A 182 7.17 -21.12 -14.26
C SER A 182 6.40 -21.44 -12.99
N CYS A 183 5.85 -22.65 -12.90
CA CYS A 183 5.26 -23.17 -11.67
C CYS A 183 6.30 -23.68 -10.65
N ASP A 184 7.59 -23.50 -10.93
CA ASP A 184 8.65 -23.62 -9.92
C ASP A 184 8.59 -22.50 -8.87
N ALA A 185 7.80 -21.45 -9.14
CA ALA A 185 7.39 -20.44 -8.18
C ALA A 185 5.88 -20.47 -8.00
N THR A 186 5.41 -20.34 -6.76
CA THR A 186 3.97 -20.24 -6.45
C THR A 186 3.69 -18.96 -5.67
N LEU A 187 2.54 -18.33 -5.96
CA LEU A 187 1.93 -17.30 -5.15
C LEU A 187 0.63 -17.88 -4.57
N GLU A 188 0.47 -17.84 -3.26
CA GLU A 188 -0.66 -18.45 -2.57
C GLU A 188 -1.29 -17.49 -1.58
N VAL A 189 -2.62 -17.56 -1.45
CA VAL A 189 -3.38 -16.86 -0.41
C VAL A 189 -4.04 -17.91 0.47
N HIS A 190 -3.76 -17.87 1.76
CA HIS A 190 -4.37 -18.78 2.74
C HIS A 190 -5.15 -17.98 3.79
N GLU A 191 -6.21 -18.59 4.31
CA GLU A 191 -6.93 -18.05 5.46
C GLU A 191 -6.08 -18.18 6.74
N GLY A 192 -6.15 -17.20 7.65
CA GLY A 192 -5.42 -17.22 8.92
C GLY A 192 -3.94 -16.85 8.82
N LEU A 193 -3.25 -16.83 9.96
CA LEU A 193 -1.83 -16.51 10.11
C LEU A 193 -0.91 -17.73 9.82
N PRO A 194 0.40 -17.54 9.60
CA PRO A 194 1.32 -18.64 9.32
C PRO A 194 1.27 -19.74 10.38
N GLY A 195 1.22 -21.01 9.95
CA GLY A 195 1.12 -22.17 10.84
C GLY A 195 -0.31 -22.49 11.32
N ALA A 196 -1.30 -21.64 11.01
CA ALA A 196 -2.69 -22.04 11.13
C ALA A 196 -3.03 -23.12 10.07
N THR A 197 -4.00 -23.98 10.36
CA THR A 197 -4.54 -24.95 9.39
C THR A 197 -5.53 -24.31 8.42
N GLY A 198 -5.33 -23.03 8.08
CA GLY A 198 -6.27 -22.29 7.26
C GLY A 198 -6.33 -22.83 5.84
N ALA A 199 -7.48 -22.65 5.20
CA ALA A 199 -7.69 -23.14 3.85
C ALA A 199 -6.91 -22.30 2.83
N LEU A 200 -6.35 -22.97 1.82
CA LEU A 200 -5.88 -22.31 0.61
C LEU A 200 -7.09 -21.67 -0.09
N ILE A 201 -7.07 -20.35 -0.23
CA ILE A 201 -8.12 -19.58 -0.90
C ILE A 201 -7.85 -19.56 -2.40
N LYS A 202 -6.61 -19.24 -2.79
CA LYS A 202 -6.19 -19.13 -4.19
C LYS A 202 -4.70 -19.40 -4.34
N SER A 203 -4.30 -19.97 -5.47
CA SER A 203 -2.91 -20.20 -5.85
C SER A 203 -2.72 -19.82 -7.31
N TRP A 204 -1.59 -19.18 -7.62
CA TRP A 204 -1.14 -18.83 -8.96
C TRP A 204 0.27 -19.37 -9.17
N CYS A 205 0.55 -19.88 -10.36
CA CYS A 205 1.87 -20.32 -10.78
C CYS A 205 1.95 -20.35 -12.30
N GLY A 206 3.16 -20.20 -12.87
CA GLY A 206 3.36 -20.25 -14.32
C GLY A 206 2.73 -19.08 -15.09
N ALA A 207 2.90 -19.08 -16.41
CA ALA A 207 2.47 -17.99 -17.30
C ALA A 207 0.99 -18.07 -17.73
N ASP A 208 0.31 -19.19 -17.45
CA ASP A 208 -1.08 -19.44 -17.84
C ASP A 208 -2.04 -18.92 -16.76
N VAL A 209 -1.97 -17.61 -16.49
CA VAL A 209 -2.94 -16.91 -15.62
C VAL A 209 -4.05 -16.35 -16.51
N ASP A 210 -5.28 -16.78 -16.25
CA ASP A 210 -6.45 -16.42 -17.06
C ASP A 210 -7.01 -15.05 -16.64
N ALA A 211 -7.83 -14.43 -17.50
CA ALA A 211 -8.51 -13.18 -17.15
C ALA A 211 -9.38 -13.30 -15.87
N GLU A 212 -9.86 -14.51 -15.57
CA GLU A 212 -10.60 -14.81 -14.33
C GLU A 212 -9.70 -14.78 -13.08
N ASP A 213 -8.38 -14.89 -13.22
CA ASP A 213 -7.44 -14.82 -12.10
C ASP A 213 -7.15 -13.39 -11.65
N PHE A 214 -7.47 -12.40 -12.50
CA PHE A 214 -7.51 -10.98 -12.14
C PHE A 214 -8.85 -10.58 -11.49
N LEU A 215 -9.74 -11.55 -11.23
CA LEU A 215 -10.91 -11.33 -10.40
C LEU A 215 -10.52 -11.17 -8.92
N TRP A 216 -11.43 -10.52 -8.22
CA TRP A 216 -11.28 -10.22 -6.80
C TRP A 216 -11.38 -11.51 -5.98
N VAL A 217 -10.32 -11.82 -5.26
CA VAL A 217 -10.31 -12.88 -4.24
C VAL A 217 -10.81 -12.26 -2.94
N SER A 218 -11.72 -12.91 -2.22
CA SER A 218 -12.21 -12.38 -0.95
C SER A 218 -12.02 -13.35 0.21
N THR A 219 -11.83 -12.78 1.39
CA THR A 219 -11.81 -13.49 2.66
C THR A 219 -12.68 -12.76 3.67
N ASN A 220 -13.38 -13.51 4.51
CA ASN A 220 -14.16 -12.95 5.63
C ASN A 220 -13.37 -13.01 6.95
N SER A 221 -12.13 -13.50 6.92
CA SER A 221 -11.26 -13.53 8.08
C SER A 221 -10.55 -12.18 8.23
N THR A 222 -10.37 -11.75 9.48
CA THR A 222 -9.51 -10.59 9.82
C THR A 222 -8.03 -10.94 9.74
N THR A 223 -7.70 -12.22 9.53
CA THR A 223 -6.33 -12.70 9.33
C THR A 223 -6.22 -13.56 8.09
N PHE A 224 -5.17 -13.33 7.31
CA PHE A 224 -4.83 -14.15 6.14
C PHE A 224 -3.33 -14.05 5.86
N THR A 225 -2.82 -14.96 5.03
CA THR A 225 -1.46 -14.89 4.53
C THR A 225 -1.42 -14.81 3.02
N VAL A 226 -0.45 -14.06 2.52
CA VAL A 226 -0.02 -14.11 1.14
C VAL A 226 1.40 -14.68 1.16
N ARG A 227 1.68 -15.73 0.40
CA ARG A 227 2.98 -16.41 0.40
C ARG A 227 3.50 -16.58 -1.01
N VAL A 228 4.74 -16.21 -1.24
CA VAL A 228 5.49 -16.58 -2.45
C VAL A 228 6.58 -17.58 -2.09
N SER A 229 6.69 -18.66 -2.87
CA SER A 229 7.66 -19.72 -2.65
C SER A 229 8.34 -20.15 -3.95
N VAL A 230 9.67 -20.31 -3.92
CA VAL A 230 10.50 -20.86 -5.00
C VAL A 230 11.33 -22.01 -4.40
N PRO A 231 10.76 -23.20 -4.20
CA PRO A 231 11.47 -24.31 -3.55
C PRO A 231 12.63 -24.89 -4.38
N GLY A 232 12.69 -24.56 -5.68
CA GLY A 232 13.72 -25.01 -6.60
C GLY A 232 15.11 -24.40 -6.33
N ALA A 233 16.11 -24.95 -7.01
CA ALA A 233 17.50 -24.49 -6.93
C ALA A 233 17.86 -23.42 -7.99
N ALA A 234 16.88 -22.96 -8.76
CA ALA A 234 17.07 -21.99 -9.83
C ALA A 234 16.10 -20.80 -9.65
N ASP A 235 16.57 -19.61 -10.03
CA ASP A 235 15.76 -18.40 -10.01
C ASP A 235 14.64 -18.50 -11.07
N VAL A 236 13.48 -17.92 -10.75
CA VAL A 236 12.32 -17.92 -11.64
C VAL A 236 12.07 -16.49 -12.14
N PRO A 237 12.11 -16.24 -13.46
CA PRO A 237 11.77 -14.93 -14.01
C PRO A 237 10.34 -14.49 -13.66
N GLY A 238 10.21 -13.19 -13.38
CA GLY A 238 8.93 -12.54 -13.15
C GLY A 238 8.74 -12.03 -11.72
N GLY A 239 7.48 -11.85 -11.36
CA GLY A 239 7.03 -11.23 -10.14
C GLY A 239 5.53 -10.97 -10.21
N PHE A 240 5.05 -10.21 -9.23
CA PHE A 240 3.65 -9.87 -9.09
C PHE A 240 3.49 -8.62 -8.24
N THR A 241 2.31 -8.02 -8.36
CA THR A 241 1.78 -7.06 -7.42
C THR A 241 0.37 -7.49 -7.03
N VAL A 242 0.10 -7.58 -5.73
CA VAL A 242 -1.22 -7.84 -5.16
C VAL A 242 -1.56 -6.71 -4.21
N SER A 243 -2.71 -6.07 -4.37
CA SER A 243 -3.25 -5.22 -3.31
C SER A 243 -4.32 -5.96 -2.53
N TYR A 244 -4.49 -5.58 -1.27
CA TYR A 244 -5.65 -5.98 -0.50
C TYR A 244 -6.28 -4.77 0.17
N ARG A 245 -7.59 -4.84 0.40
CA ARG A 245 -8.35 -3.80 1.08
C ARG A 245 -9.45 -4.42 1.93
N ALA A 246 -9.50 -4.03 3.20
CA ALA A 246 -10.64 -4.25 4.07
C ALA A 246 -11.58 -3.03 4.05
N ASP A 247 -12.87 -3.26 4.25
CA ASP A 247 -13.84 -2.18 4.43
C ASP A 247 -13.85 -1.71 5.90
N THR A 248 -12.82 -0.93 6.22
CA THR A 248 -12.61 -0.17 7.47
C THR A 248 -11.95 1.17 7.12
N ASP A 249 -11.76 2.04 8.11
CA ASP A 249 -11.08 3.33 7.89
C ASP A 249 -9.61 3.08 7.52
N LEU A 250 -9.19 3.66 6.39
CA LEU A 250 -7.84 3.55 5.86
C LEU A 250 -6.97 4.71 6.34
N TYR A 251 -5.65 4.63 6.15
CA TYR A 251 -4.79 5.80 6.27
C TYR A 251 -4.95 6.71 5.04
N GLY A 252 -5.18 8.01 5.26
CA GLY A 252 -5.57 8.94 4.19
C GLY A 252 -6.75 8.40 3.39
N CYS A 253 -6.65 8.41 2.06
CA CYS A 253 -7.59 7.73 1.17
C CYS A 253 -7.11 6.35 0.67
N GLY A 254 -6.37 5.62 1.50
CA GLY A 254 -5.83 4.31 1.17
C GLY A 254 -4.41 4.33 0.59
N GLY A 255 -3.61 5.37 0.85
CA GLY A 255 -2.25 5.49 0.33
C GLY A 255 -1.37 6.43 1.15
N VAL A 256 -0.07 6.39 0.91
CA VAL A 256 0.94 7.25 1.58
C VAL A 256 1.39 8.44 0.75
N SER A 257 1.11 8.44 -0.57
CA SER A 257 1.51 9.47 -1.52
C SER A 257 0.31 10.27 -2.06
N GLU A 258 0.59 11.47 -2.56
CA GLU A 258 -0.28 12.17 -3.51
C GLU A 258 -0.30 11.35 -4.81
N GLY A 259 -1.48 10.92 -5.25
CA GLY A 259 -1.61 10.06 -6.43
C GLY A 259 -1.32 8.58 -6.13
N LEU A 260 -2.39 7.79 -5.97
CA LEU A 260 -2.28 6.33 -5.96
C LEU A 260 -2.41 5.81 -7.41
N GLU A 261 -1.33 5.21 -7.92
CA GLU A 261 -1.33 4.54 -9.22
C GLU A 261 -2.00 3.17 -9.11
N LEU A 262 -3.08 2.98 -9.86
CA LEU A 262 -3.86 1.76 -9.92
C LEU A 262 -3.64 1.09 -11.27
N ARG A 263 -2.82 0.03 -11.25
CA ARG A 263 -2.28 -0.61 -12.45
C ARG A 263 -2.93 -1.95 -12.79
N GLY A 264 -3.77 -2.47 -11.90
CA GLY A 264 -4.51 -3.71 -12.12
C GLY A 264 -5.59 -3.59 -13.21
N LEU A 265 -6.02 -4.73 -13.76
CA LEU A 265 -7.15 -4.81 -14.70
C LEU A 265 -8.50 -4.52 -14.03
N SER A 266 -8.56 -4.60 -12.71
CA SER A 266 -9.67 -4.09 -11.92
C SER A 266 -9.17 -3.66 -10.55
N ASN A 267 -9.86 -2.72 -9.91
CA ASN A 267 -9.58 -2.35 -8.52
C ASN A 267 -10.77 -1.64 -7.86
N ALA A 268 -10.69 -1.44 -6.56
CA ALA A 268 -11.57 -0.56 -5.79
C ALA A 268 -10.77 0.38 -4.88
N PHE A 269 -11.16 1.65 -4.87
CA PHE A 269 -10.62 2.66 -3.97
C PHE A 269 -11.75 3.50 -3.37
N THR A 270 -11.47 4.17 -2.25
CA THR A 270 -12.44 4.92 -1.45
C THR A 270 -11.85 6.25 -1.00
N ASP A 271 -12.66 7.13 -0.41
CA ASP A 271 -12.19 8.32 0.31
C ASP A 271 -11.45 8.02 1.62
N GLY A 272 -11.16 6.74 1.89
CA GLY A 272 -10.52 6.28 3.12
C GLY A 272 -11.45 6.04 4.29
N SER A 273 -12.75 6.31 4.17
CA SER A 273 -13.75 5.91 5.17
C SER A 273 -14.27 4.48 4.94
N ALA A 274 -14.58 3.80 6.03
CA ALA A 274 -15.36 2.56 6.00
C ALA A 274 -16.78 2.84 5.44
N SER A 275 -17.45 1.81 4.91
CA SER A 275 -18.79 1.92 4.32
C SER A 275 -19.88 2.43 5.26
N VAL A 276 -19.69 2.27 6.56
CA VAL A 276 -20.63 2.71 7.60
C VAL A 276 -20.11 3.92 8.37
N ASN A 277 -18.88 4.35 8.11
CA ASN A 277 -18.28 5.47 8.80
C ASN A 277 -18.49 6.78 8.04
N PRO A 278 -18.55 7.90 8.75
CA PRO A 278 -18.64 9.22 8.14
C PRO A 278 -17.49 9.51 7.16
N LEU A 279 -17.83 10.18 6.05
CA LEU A 279 -16.90 10.78 5.09
C LEU A 279 -15.84 11.59 5.81
N ARG A 280 -14.57 11.34 5.50
CA ARG A 280 -13.46 12.06 6.10
C ARG A 280 -13.47 13.54 5.74
N SER A 281 -12.91 14.38 6.61
CA SER A 281 -12.86 15.83 6.44
C SER A 281 -11.42 16.34 6.27
N GLY A 282 -11.23 17.33 5.40
CA GLY A 282 -9.93 17.94 5.13
C GLY A 282 -8.97 17.07 4.31
N GLU A 283 -9.49 16.11 3.57
CA GLU A 283 -8.69 15.21 2.73
C GLU A 283 -8.57 15.78 1.31
N THR A 284 -7.41 15.55 0.67
CA THR A 284 -7.20 15.78 -0.76
C THR A 284 -6.50 14.55 -1.31
N CYS A 285 -7.15 13.88 -2.24
CA CYS A 285 -6.72 12.57 -2.71
C CYS A 285 -6.84 12.47 -4.21
N GLU A 286 -5.86 11.80 -4.81
CA GLU A 286 -5.74 11.64 -6.24
C GLU A 286 -5.45 10.18 -6.56
N TRP A 287 -6.04 9.70 -7.66
CA TRP A 287 -5.80 8.36 -8.19
C TRP A 287 -5.58 8.43 -9.69
N VAL A 288 -4.58 7.69 -10.15
CA VAL A 288 -4.30 7.49 -11.58
C VAL A 288 -4.61 6.04 -11.90
N ILE A 289 -5.66 5.79 -12.67
CA ILE A 289 -5.97 4.47 -13.20
C ILE A 289 -5.21 4.32 -14.52
N GLU A 290 -4.17 3.50 -14.51
CA GLU A 290 -3.30 3.23 -15.66
C GLU A 290 -2.96 1.73 -15.72
N PRO A 291 -3.87 0.91 -16.28
CA PRO A 291 -3.68 -0.53 -16.36
C PRO A 291 -2.44 -0.93 -17.17
N ILE A 292 -1.79 -2.02 -16.78
CA ILE A 292 -0.52 -2.50 -17.38
C ILE A 292 -0.72 -3.02 -18.81
N GLU A 293 -1.90 -3.54 -19.13
CA GLU A 293 -2.17 -4.11 -20.45
C GLU A 293 -2.82 -3.10 -21.42
N ASP A 294 -2.13 -2.92 -22.55
CA ASP A 294 -2.50 -2.27 -23.81
C ASP A 294 -2.79 -0.76 -23.84
N ASP A 295 -2.02 -0.07 -24.69
CA ASP A 295 -2.39 1.20 -25.33
C ASP A 295 -3.67 0.99 -26.16
N GLY A 296 -4.82 0.98 -25.50
CA GLY A 296 -6.13 0.76 -26.13
C GLY A 296 -7.17 0.04 -25.28
N ALA A 297 -6.84 -0.42 -24.07
CA ALA A 297 -7.84 -0.98 -23.16
C ALA A 297 -8.89 0.08 -22.77
N GLU A 298 -10.17 -0.26 -22.85
CA GLU A 298 -11.25 0.62 -22.37
C GLU A 298 -11.31 0.54 -20.84
N VAL A 299 -11.14 1.65 -20.14
CA VAL A 299 -11.35 1.72 -18.69
C VAL A 299 -12.79 2.11 -18.42
N ARG A 300 -13.49 1.31 -17.61
CA ARG A 300 -14.84 1.61 -17.12
C ARG A 300 -14.82 1.86 -15.64
N VAL A 301 -15.41 2.98 -15.21
CA VAL A 301 -15.53 3.37 -13.80
C VAL A 301 -16.98 3.37 -13.37
N HIS A 302 -17.23 2.77 -12.20
CA HIS A 302 -18.53 2.74 -11.54
C HIS A 302 -18.39 3.12 -10.07
N LEU A 303 -19.21 4.08 -9.62
CA LEU A 303 -19.32 4.43 -8.21
C LEU A 303 -20.32 3.49 -7.54
N SER A 304 -19.82 2.46 -6.86
CA SER A 304 -20.65 1.48 -6.13
C SER A 304 -21.23 2.05 -4.84
N ARG A 305 -20.58 3.06 -4.27
CA ARG A 305 -21.06 3.85 -3.14
C ARG A 305 -20.76 5.32 -3.41
N LEU A 306 -21.73 6.18 -3.10
CA LEU A 306 -21.53 7.63 -3.10
C LEU A 306 -22.46 8.27 -2.08
N SER A 307 -21.88 9.09 -1.23
CA SER A 307 -22.54 9.85 -0.18
C SER A 307 -21.68 11.07 0.13
N MET A 308 -21.86 12.13 -0.65
CA MET A 308 -21.02 13.32 -0.67
C MET A 308 -21.69 14.51 0.02
N LYS A 309 -20.99 15.13 0.98
CA LYS A 309 -21.45 16.33 1.69
C LYS A 309 -21.24 17.61 0.90
N GLU A 310 -22.03 18.65 1.20
CA GLU A 310 -21.81 19.99 0.63
C GLU A 310 -20.40 20.52 0.96
N GLY A 311 -19.74 21.10 -0.04
CA GLY A 311 -18.36 21.60 0.06
C GLY A 311 -17.28 20.51 -0.03
N SER A 312 -17.66 19.25 -0.30
CA SER A 312 -16.74 18.23 -0.82
C SER A 312 -16.98 18.02 -2.31
N SER A 313 -15.94 17.65 -3.05
CA SER A 313 -16.03 17.39 -4.48
C SER A 313 -15.25 16.16 -4.94
N ILE A 314 -15.74 15.51 -5.99
CA ILE A 314 -15.04 14.46 -6.73
C ILE A 314 -15.13 14.78 -8.22
N GLN A 315 -13.99 14.70 -8.91
CA GLN A 315 -13.84 14.98 -10.32
C GLN A 315 -13.15 13.79 -10.99
N ILE A 316 -13.65 13.38 -12.16
CA ILE A 316 -13.14 12.23 -12.92
C ILE A 316 -12.84 12.69 -14.34
N TYR A 317 -11.61 12.46 -14.78
CA TYR A 317 -11.08 12.92 -16.07
C TYR A 317 -10.67 11.73 -16.95
N ASP A 318 -10.84 11.88 -18.26
CA ASP A 318 -10.34 10.96 -19.29
C ASP A 318 -8.89 11.34 -19.65
N GLY A 319 -7.94 10.68 -19.00
CA GLY A 319 -6.51 11.00 -19.05
C GLY A 319 -5.79 10.62 -17.75
N ALA A 320 -4.46 10.79 -17.71
CA ALA A 320 -3.65 10.50 -16.52
C ALA A 320 -3.54 11.68 -15.55
N THR A 321 -4.07 12.86 -15.91
CA THR A 321 -4.01 14.10 -15.12
C THR A 321 -5.32 14.88 -15.22
N ASP A 322 -5.43 15.98 -14.46
CA ASP A 322 -6.55 16.94 -14.52
C ASP A 322 -6.58 17.80 -15.80
N GLU A 323 -5.59 17.67 -16.67
CA GLU A 323 -5.59 18.25 -18.03
C GLU A 323 -6.45 17.44 -19.01
N GLY A 324 -6.86 16.22 -18.63
CA GLY A 324 -7.74 15.35 -19.42
C GLY A 324 -9.17 15.90 -19.59
N ALA A 325 -9.97 15.23 -20.42
CA ALA A 325 -11.37 15.65 -20.61
C ALA A 325 -12.19 15.31 -19.36
N LEU A 326 -12.83 16.30 -18.73
CA LEU A 326 -13.69 16.07 -17.57
C LEU A 326 -14.89 15.18 -17.96
N LEU A 327 -14.95 13.97 -17.41
CA LEU A 327 -16.03 13.01 -17.63
C LEU A 327 -17.19 13.27 -16.66
N TRP A 328 -16.87 13.59 -15.41
CA TRP A 328 -17.86 13.84 -14.38
C TRP A 328 -17.32 14.69 -13.23
N ASP A 329 -18.19 15.51 -12.67
CA ASP A 329 -17.93 16.38 -11.52
C ASP A 329 -19.15 16.34 -10.58
N CYS A 330 -18.90 16.08 -9.30
CA CYS A 330 -19.87 16.23 -8.23
C CYS A 330 -19.28 17.09 -7.13
N SER A 331 -19.96 18.20 -6.83
CA SER A 331 -19.77 18.97 -5.61
C SER A 331 -21.01 18.85 -4.73
N GLY A 332 -20.93 18.11 -3.61
CA GLY A 332 -22.03 17.92 -2.67
C GLY A 332 -23.27 17.24 -3.23
N CYS A 333 -23.12 16.31 -4.17
CA CYS A 333 -24.25 15.64 -4.84
C CYS A 333 -25.01 14.62 -3.97
N GLY A 334 -24.70 14.49 -2.68
CA GLY A 334 -25.34 13.50 -1.83
C GLY A 334 -25.10 12.08 -2.34
N GLN A 335 -26.18 11.36 -2.66
CA GLN A 335 -26.13 9.96 -3.10
C GLN A 335 -26.35 9.77 -4.62
N ILE A 336 -26.25 10.84 -5.40
CA ILE A 336 -26.53 10.80 -6.84
C ILE A 336 -25.23 10.47 -7.61
N ALA A 337 -25.05 9.18 -7.96
CA ALA A 337 -23.93 8.71 -8.76
C ALA A 337 -24.18 8.90 -10.27
N PRO A 338 -23.12 9.07 -11.09
CA PRO A 338 -23.27 9.08 -12.54
C PRO A 338 -23.57 7.67 -13.07
N PRO A 339 -24.02 7.56 -14.33
CA PRO A 339 -23.88 6.31 -15.08
C PRO A 339 -22.40 5.84 -15.13
N VAL A 340 -22.19 4.62 -15.59
CA VAL A 340 -20.82 4.11 -15.83
C VAL A 340 -20.06 5.08 -16.74
N LEU A 341 -18.86 5.46 -16.30
CA LEU A 341 -17.97 6.35 -17.03
C LEU A 341 -17.01 5.51 -17.87
N HIS A 342 -16.65 6.03 -19.04
CA HIS A 342 -15.84 5.34 -20.03
C HIS A 342 -14.65 6.21 -20.40
N SER A 343 -13.44 5.65 -20.36
CA SER A 343 -12.24 6.33 -20.82
C SER A 343 -11.95 5.94 -22.26
N SER A 344 -11.77 6.95 -23.10
CA SER A 344 -11.28 6.76 -24.47
C SER A 344 -9.75 6.76 -24.55
N ALA A 345 -9.07 7.31 -23.54
CA ALA A 345 -7.62 7.35 -23.44
C ALA A 345 -7.00 6.06 -22.84
N GLY A 346 -7.83 5.13 -22.34
CA GLY A 346 -7.40 3.96 -21.59
C GLY A 346 -6.81 4.27 -20.22
N ARG A 347 -6.97 5.50 -19.74
CA ARG A 347 -6.46 5.99 -18.46
C ARG A 347 -7.47 6.98 -17.86
N MET A 348 -7.63 6.97 -16.54
CA MET A 348 -8.47 7.94 -15.85
C MET A 348 -7.75 8.56 -14.66
N PHE A 349 -8.05 9.84 -14.42
CA PHE A 349 -7.59 10.56 -13.26
C PHE A 349 -8.79 10.91 -12.39
N VAL A 350 -8.70 10.62 -11.10
CA VAL A 350 -9.75 10.92 -10.12
C VAL A 350 -9.17 11.82 -9.06
N ARG A 351 -9.83 12.95 -8.81
CA ARG A 351 -9.48 13.90 -7.75
C ARG A 351 -10.63 14.04 -6.79
N PHE A 352 -10.33 13.96 -5.49
CA PHE A 352 -11.28 14.13 -4.40
C PHE A 352 -10.77 15.19 -3.43
N GLU A 353 -11.67 16.08 -3.03
CA GLU A 353 -11.41 17.07 -1.99
C GLU A 353 -12.57 17.09 -1.00
N SER A 354 -12.25 17.06 0.31
CA SER A 354 -13.25 17.22 1.36
C SER A 354 -12.99 18.44 2.23
N ASN A 355 -14.06 19.19 2.54
CA ASN A 355 -13.93 20.28 3.50
C ASN A 355 -13.64 19.77 4.92
N ILE A 356 -13.20 20.68 5.78
CA ILE A 356 -12.82 20.43 7.18
C ILE A 356 -14.00 20.17 8.14
N VAL A 357 -15.25 20.26 7.67
CA VAL A 357 -16.42 20.11 8.54
C VAL A 357 -16.88 18.66 8.55
N GLN A 358 -16.74 17.97 9.67
CA GLN A 358 -17.20 16.59 9.83
C GLN A 358 -18.74 16.53 9.86
N SER A 359 -19.33 15.56 9.16
CA SER A 359 -20.77 15.27 9.21
C SER A 359 -21.00 13.77 9.31
N ALA A 360 -21.89 13.34 10.21
CA ALA A 360 -22.26 11.94 10.39
C ALA A 360 -23.28 11.43 9.36
N GLU A 361 -23.82 12.32 8.51
CA GLU A 361 -24.88 11.98 7.56
C GLU A 361 -24.35 11.41 6.23
N TYR A 362 -23.08 11.68 5.92
CA TYR A 362 -22.45 11.33 4.65
C TYR A 362 -21.38 10.28 4.87
N LEU A 363 -21.39 9.21 4.06
CA LEU A 363 -20.58 8.00 4.24
C LEU A 363 -19.47 7.82 3.19
N GLY A 364 -19.19 8.87 2.43
CA GLY A 364 -18.11 8.88 1.43
C GLY A 364 -18.44 8.06 0.19
N PHE A 365 -17.43 7.50 -0.46
CA PHE A 365 -17.60 6.81 -1.73
C PHE A 365 -16.73 5.57 -1.87
N GLU A 366 -17.12 4.72 -2.81
CA GLU A 366 -16.30 3.62 -3.33
C GLU A 366 -16.40 3.67 -4.85
N VAL A 367 -15.23 3.74 -5.49
CA VAL A 367 -15.08 3.65 -6.93
C VAL A 367 -14.55 2.27 -7.27
N LYS A 368 -15.18 1.61 -8.23
CA LYS A 368 -14.68 0.37 -8.85
C LYS A 368 -14.34 0.66 -10.29
N TYR A 369 -13.27 0.08 -10.77
CA TYR A 369 -12.98 0.09 -12.19
C TYR A 369 -12.66 -1.30 -12.72
N TYR A 370 -12.88 -1.46 -14.02
CA TYR A 370 -12.55 -2.65 -14.78
C TYR A 370 -12.04 -2.24 -16.15
N THR A 371 -11.05 -2.96 -16.65
CA THR A 371 -10.53 -2.81 -17.99
C THR A 371 -11.14 -3.82 -18.92
N ILE A 372 -11.41 -3.40 -20.15
CA ILE A 372 -11.76 -4.29 -21.24
C ILE A 372 -10.59 -4.26 -22.22
N PRO A 373 -9.84 -5.36 -22.33
CA PRO A 373 -8.76 -5.45 -23.30
C PRO A 373 -9.27 -5.13 -24.71
N ALA A 374 -8.50 -4.37 -25.48
CA ALA A 374 -8.90 -3.84 -26.78
C ALA A 374 -9.38 -4.93 -27.76
N ALA A 375 -8.82 -6.14 -27.67
CA ALA A 375 -9.35 -7.40 -28.15
C ALA A 375 -8.29 -8.51 -28.00
N ARG A 376 -8.59 -9.59 -27.28
CA ARG A 376 -8.27 -10.95 -27.79
C ARG A 376 -9.45 -11.39 -28.65
N GLU A 377 -9.61 -10.80 -29.83
CA GLU A 377 -10.47 -11.33 -30.89
C GLU A 377 -9.84 -12.60 -31.47
N SER A 378 -9.84 -13.69 -30.71
CA SER A 378 -9.84 -15.06 -31.22
C SER A 378 -9.80 -16.05 -30.06
N TYR A 379 -10.96 -16.55 -29.64
CA TYR A 379 -11.25 -17.99 -29.54
C TYR A 379 -12.77 -18.12 -29.37
N GLY A 380 -13.42 -18.60 -30.44
CA GLY A 380 -14.81 -19.03 -30.41
C GLY A 380 -14.96 -20.49 -30.00
#